data_AF-A0A934R3I5-F1
#
_entry.id   AF-A0A934R3I5-F1
#
_cell.length_a   1.000
_cell.length_b   1.000
_cell.length_c   1.000
_cell.angle_alpha   90.00
_cell.angle_beta   90.00
_cell.angle_gamma   90.00
#
_symmetry.space_group_name_H-M   'P 1'
#
loop_
_entity.id
_entity.type
_entity.pdbx_description
1 polymer ?
#
loop_
_entity_poly.entity_id
_entity_poly.type
_entity_poly.pdbx_seq_one_letter_code
_entity_poly.pdbx_strand_id
1 'polypeptide(L)'
;MSLKSTITAAIASGILAGSSHAITIYGLGPGGQLYSFDSASPGTVNAVGAATVGGIVDIDFRGSDNRLYGLSATGTTSTINTLTGAATVAFSPSHTLGGNVSGFDFNPAADRMRIAVGGTNNFRMVPSGIPGMTAGTVVNGATGGDGLFSVAPGISVLDVAYTNPFNGAAGTTLFSIGSDGMLYSHPMAGAPTFNNMLAVGSLGIPVAGDVGFDIAADGTGYLVSGNNFYTVNLTSGLATSVGTLGQNLTSITVVPEPGAIVLVSVVGLGLLRRNRTR
;
A
#
# COMPACT_ATOMS: atom_id res chain seq x y z
N MET A 1 48.91 47.75 -15.93
CA MET A 1 47.44 47.80 -16.08
C MET A 1 46.97 46.42 -16.51
N SER A 2 46.40 45.62 -15.61
CA SER A 2 45.62 44.40 -15.94
C SER A 2 45.07 43.83 -14.63
N LEU A 3 43.83 44.18 -14.28
CA LEU A 3 43.09 43.49 -13.21
C LEU A 3 42.52 42.19 -13.78
N LYS A 4 42.82 41.07 -13.13
CA LYS A 4 42.16 39.78 -13.38
C LYS A 4 40.82 39.79 -12.64
N SER A 5 39.72 39.70 -13.39
CA SER A 5 38.38 39.51 -12.82
C SER A 5 38.13 38.01 -12.67
N THR A 6 37.96 37.57 -11.43
CA THR A 6 37.51 36.21 -11.10
C THR A 6 36.00 36.27 -10.94
N ILE A 7 35.25 35.57 -11.79
CA ILE A 7 33.81 35.40 -11.65
C ILE A 7 33.58 34.11 -10.85
N THR A 8 33.06 34.24 -9.63
CA THR A 8 32.60 33.11 -8.82
C THR A 8 31.15 32.83 -9.17
N ALA A 9 30.86 31.69 -9.80
CA ALA A 9 29.48 31.22 -10.01
C ALA A 9 28.98 30.55 -8.73
N ALA A 10 28.07 31.20 -8.02
CA ALA A 10 27.33 30.57 -6.93
C ALA A 10 26.24 29.67 -7.53
N ILE A 11 26.39 28.36 -7.39
CA ILE A 11 25.34 27.40 -7.71
C ILE A 11 24.39 27.38 -6.50
N ALA A 12 23.24 28.04 -6.63
CA ALA A 12 22.13 27.87 -5.72
C ALA A 12 21.48 26.51 -6.02
N SER A 13 21.77 25.50 -5.19
CA SER A 13 21.01 24.25 -5.20
C SER A 13 19.62 24.53 -4.64
N GLY A 14 18.67 24.81 -5.55
CA GLY A 14 17.25 24.79 -5.22
C GLY A 14 16.85 23.36 -4.89
N ILE A 15 16.55 23.10 -3.62
CA ILE A 15 15.81 21.90 -3.23
C ILE A 15 14.41 22.08 -3.81
N LEU A 16 14.12 21.40 -4.90
CA LEU A 16 12.74 21.24 -5.37
C LEU A 16 12.03 20.38 -4.32
N ALA A 17 11.37 21.02 -3.36
CA ALA A 17 10.36 20.36 -2.56
C ALA A 17 9.28 19.91 -3.55
N GLY A 18 9.24 18.60 -3.82
CA GLY A 18 8.15 18.00 -4.57
C GLY A 18 6.85 18.36 -3.84
N SER A 19 5.91 18.95 -4.57
CA SER A 19 4.54 19.12 -4.08
C SER A 19 4.01 17.75 -3.71
N SER A 20 3.87 17.43 -2.42
CA SER A 20 3.13 16.24 -2.01
C SER A 20 1.70 16.46 -2.45
N HIS A 21 1.27 15.73 -3.48
CA HIS A 21 -0.13 15.76 -3.86
C HIS A 21 -0.94 15.18 -2.71
N ALA A 22 -2.02 15.84 -2.33
CA ALA A 22 -2.97 15.30 -1.39
C ALA A 22 -3.57 14.00 -1.98
N ILE A 23 -3.55 12.93 -1.20
CA ILE A 23 -4.09 11.62 -1.58
C ILE A 23 -5.26 11.31 -0.65
N THR A 24 -6.37 10.85 -1.21
CA THR A 24 -7.50 10.36 -0.41
C THR A 24 -7.13 9.01 0.19
N ILE A 25 -7.33 8.88 1.50
CA ILE A 25 -7.09 7.64 2.25
C ILE A 25 -8.41 7.19 2.86
N TYR A 26 -8.70 5.90 2.76
CA TYR A 26 -9.77 5.25 3.49
C TYR A 26 -9.21 4.55 4.71
N GLY A 27 -10.00 4.49 5.78
CA GLY A 27 -9.56 3.87 7.03
C GLY A 27 -10.69 3.15 7.75
N LEU A 28 -10.35 2.04 8.40
CA LEU A 28 -11.28 1.25 9.21
C LEU A 28 -11.12 1.60 10.68
N GLY A 29 -12.21 1.98 11.33
CA GLY A 29 -12.27 2.21 12.77
C GLY A 29 -13.15 1.21 13.51
N PRO A 30 -13.38 1.43 14.82
CA PRO A 30 -14.15 0.54 15.68
C PRO A 30 -15.52 0.17 15.11
N GLY A 31 -15.89 -1.10 15.27
CA GLY A 31 -17.19 -1.62 14.79
C GLY A 31 -17.32 -1.65 13.27
N GLY A 32 -16.21 -1.57 12.52
CA GLY A 32 -16.22 -1.59 11.06
C GLY A 32 -16.65 -0.27 10.43
N GLN A 33 -16.58 0.85 11.16
CA GLN A 33 -16.86 2.17 10.58
C GLN A 33 -15.76 2.54 9.57
N LEU A 34 -16.15 2.79 8.33
CA LEU A 34 -15.28 3.30 7.28
C LEU A 34 -15.21 4.83 7.37
N TYR A 35 -13.99 5.35 7.30
CA TYR A 35 -13.68 6.76 7.26
C TYR A 35 -12.92 7.09 5.97
N SER A 36 -12.91 8.36 5.60
CA SER A 36 -12.03 8.91 4.57
C SER A 36 -11.40 10.21 5.04
N PHE A 37 -10.16 10.46 4.64
CA PHE A 37 -9.44 11.69 4.96
C PHE A 37 -8.39 12.00 3.90
N ASP A 38 -7.85 13.21 3.97
CA ASP A 38 -6.80 13.70 3.08
C ASP A 38 -5.43 13.53 3.75
N SER A 39 -4.47 12.94 3.03
CA SER A 39 -3.13 12.68 3.55
C SER A 39 -2.37 13.95 3.99
N ALA A 40 -2.72 15.12 3.44
CA ALA A 40 -2.15 16.41 3.84
C ALA A 40 -2.94 17.09 4.97
N SER A 41 -4.13 16.61 5.31
CA SER A 41 -5.01 17.17 6.34
C SER A 41 -5.67 16.09 7.21
N PRO A 42 -4.88 15.26 7.93
CA PRO A 42 -5.40 14.10 8.66
C PRO A 42 -6.37 14.45 9.79
N GLY A 43 -6.39 15.69 10.27
CA GLY A 43 -7.36 16.13 11.29
C GLY A 43 -8.79 16.31 10.79
N THR A 44 -9.03 16.24 9.47
CA THR A 44 -10.37 16.34 8.87
C THR A 44 -10.81 14.98 8.35
N VAL A 45 -11.38 14.18 9.26
CA VAL A 45 -11.83 12.81 8.96
C VAL A 45 -13.34 12.78 8.73
N ASN A 46 -13.77 12.20 7.61
CA ASN A 46 -15.17 12.06 7.22
C ASN A 46 -15.65 10.63 7.45
N ALA A 47 -16.76 10.45 8.18
CA ALA A 47 -17.42 9.15 8.28
C ALA A 47 -18.14 8.82 6.97
N VAL A 48 -17.88 7.63 6.42
CA VAL A 48 -18.47 7.17 5.15
C VAL A 48 -19.66 6.25 5.41
N GLY A 49 -19.48 5.24 6.26
CA GLY A 49 -20.53 4.29 6.64
C GLY A 49 -19.97 3.02 7.26
N ALA A 50 -20.83 2.07 7.61
CA ALA A 50 -20.41 0.87 8.34
C ALA A 50 -20.18 -0.33 7.40
N ALA A 51 -18.92 -0.79 7.33
CA ALA A 51 -18.47 -1.97 6.60
C ALA A 51 -18.43 -3.21 7.52
N THR A 52 -19.59 -3.62 8.03
CA THR A 52 -19.70 -4.63 9.11
C THR A 52 -19.81 -6.08 8.63
N VAL A 53 -19.96 -6.31 7.32
CA VAL A 53 -20.22 -7.64 6.77
C VAL A 53 -19.05 -8.59 7.07
N GLY A 54 -19.33 -9.62 7.87
CA GLY A 54 -18.35 -10.66 8.20
C GLY A 54 -17.28 -10.26 9.21
N GLY A 55 -17.33 -9.06 9.80
CA GLY A 55 -16.29 -8.57 10.70
C GLY A 55 -14.98 -8.30 9.96
N ILE A 56 -15.02 -7.32 9.05
CA ILE A 56 -13.84 -6.85 8.31
C ILE A 56 -12.79 -6.37 9.31
N VAL A 57 -11.56 -6.82 9.13
CA VAL A 57 -10.41 -6.46 9.97
C VAL A 57 -9.41 -5.57 9.24
N ASP A 58 -9.44 -5.60 7.91
CA ASP A 58 -8.50 -4.86 7.08
C ASP A 58 -9.09 -4.54 5.70
N ILE A 59 -8.57 -3.54 5.01
CA ILE A 59 -9.09 -3.02 3.73
C ILE A 59 -7.96 -2.65 2.76
N ASP A 60 -8.21 -2.84 1.46
CA ASP A 60 -7.27 -2.44 0.40
C ASP A 60 -7.98 -2.25 -0.95
N PHE A 61 -7.41 -1.42 -1.82
CA PHE A 61 -7.85 -1.27 -3.21
C PHE A 61 -7.18 -2.27 -4.13
N ARG A 62 -7.98 -2.95 -4.94
CA ARG A 62 -7.44 -3.78 -6.02
C ARG A 62 -7.14 -2.92 -7.24
N GLY A 63 -5.87 -2.75 -7.56
CA GLY A 63 -5.44 -1.90 -8.69
C GLY A 63 -6.06 -2.25 -10.05
N SER A 64 -6.44 -3.50 -10.31
CA SER A 64 -7.00 -3.93 -11.60
C SER A 64 -8.46 -3.52 -11.85
N ASP A 65 -9.24 -3.27 -10.81
CA ASP A 65 -10.64 -2.83 -10.92
C ASP A 65 -10.98 -1.57 -10.11
N ASN A 66 -10.01 -1.04 -9.35
CA ASN A 66 -10.11 0.16 -8.50
C ASN A 66 -11.27 0.09 -7.49
N ARG A 67 -11.63 -1.11 -7.03
CA ARG A 67 -12.64 -1.29 -5.98
C ARG A 67 -11.95 -1.45 -4.63
N LEU A 68 -12.58 -0.88 -3.60
CA LEU A 68 -12.20 -1.12 -2.22
C LEU A 68 -12.71 -2.51 -1.82
N TYR A 69 -11.82 -3.31 -1.24
CA TYR A 69 -12.13 -4.60 -0.65
C TYR A 69 -11.86 -4.57 0.84
N GLY A 70 -12.60 -5.39 1.58
CA GLY A 70 -12.32 -5.68 2.98
C GLY A 70 -12.24 -7.18 3.22
N LEU A 71 -11.27 -7.58 4.04
CA LEU A 71 -11.06 -8.95 4.44
C LEU A 71 -11.53 -9.16 5.87
N SER A 72 -12.33 -10.19 6.12
CA SER A 72 -12.69 -10.59 7.47
C SER A 72 -11.61 -11.42 8.14
N ALA A 73 -11.70 -11.56 9.48
CA ALA A 73 -10.84 -12.47 10.24
C ALA A 73 -10.91 -13.94 9.76
N THR A 74 -12.00 -14.35 9.10
CA THR A 74 -12.16 -15.70 8.53
C THR A 74 -11.66 -15.81 7.09
N GLY A 75 -11.20 -14.72 6.49
CA GLY A 75 -10.75 -14.64 5.10
C GLY A 75 -11.86 -14.38 4.08
N THR A 76 -13.11 -14.18 4.53
CA THR A 76 -14.20 -13.81 3.61
C THR A 76 -13.94 -12.39 3.12
N THR A 77 -13.95 -12.22 1.80
CA THR A 77 -13.60 -10.96 1.16
C THR A 77 -14.87 -10.31 0.61
N SER A 78 -15.05 -9.04 0.91
CA SER A 78 -16.20 -8.22 0.48
C SER A 78 -15.72 -7.02 -0.32
N THR A 79 -16.47 -6.59 -1.34
CA THR A 79 -16.29 -5.22 -1.89
C THR A 79 -16.99 -4.22 -0.99
N ILE A 80 -16.44 -3.02 -0.83
CA ILE A 80 -17.00 -1.94 -0.02
C ILE A 80 -17.31 -0.74 -0.93
N ASN A 81 -18.52 -0.21 -0.85
CA ASN A 81 -18.88 1.01 -1.54
C ASN A 81 -18.26 2.23 -0.84
N THR A 82 -17.40 2.96 -1.53
CA THR A 82 -16.64 4.10 -0.98
C THR A 82 -17.47 5.36 -0.70
N LEU A 83 -18.74 5.39 -1.13
CA LEU A 83 -19.68 6.48 -0.87
C LEU A 83 -20.59 6.19 0.34
N THR A 84 -20.88 4.91 0.60
CA THR A 84 -21.88 4.52 1.62
C THR A 84 -21.33 3.61 2.71
N GLY A 85 -20.11 3.08 2.56
CA GLY A 85 -19.52 2.06 3.42
C GLY A 85 -20.16 0.68 3.31
N ALA A 86 -21.18 0.51 2.46
CA ALA A 86 -21.89 -0.75 2.34
C ALA A 86 -20.97 -1.85 1.78
N ALA A 87 -20.77 -2.92 2.57
CA ALA A 87 -19.99 -4.08 2.17
C ALA A 87 -20.88 -5.16 1.53
N THR A 88 -20.37 -5.87 0.53
CA THR A 88 -21.04 -7.00 -0.14
C THR A 88 -20.03 -8.12 -0.35
N VAL A 89 -20.36 -9.34 0.11
CA VAL A 89 -19.49 -10.51 -0.04
C VAL A 89 -19.18 -10.74 -1.51
N ALA A 90 -17.90 -10.83 -1.85
CA ALA A 90 -17.42 -11.11 -3.20
C ALA A 90 -17.03 -12.59 -3.34
N PHE A 91 -16.26 -13.10 -2.39
CA PHE A 91 -15.83 -14.51 -2.36
C PHE A 91 -15.36 -14.93 -0.96
N SER A 92 -15.29 -16.24 -0.74
CA SER A 92 -14.82 -16.85 0.51
C SER A 92 -13.59 -17.73 0.22
N PRO A 93 -12.72 -17.95 1.21
CA PRO A 93 -11.51 -18.72 1.00
C PRO A 93 -11.85 -20.20 0.78
N SER A 94 -11.09 -20.88 -0.08
CA SER A 94 -11.27 -22.31 -0.38
C SER A 94 -10.96 -23.23 0.81
N HIS A 95 -10.26 -22.71 1.82
CA HIS A 95 -10.06 -23.33 3.12
C HIS A 95 -9.82 -22.25 4.19
N THR A 96 -9.98 -22.61 5.46
CA THR A 96 -9.71 -21.72 6.59
C THR A 96 -8.24 -21.28 6.61
N LEU A 97 -7.98 -20.00 6.89
CA LEU A 97 -6.62 -19.46 6.98
C LEU A 97 -5.89 -19.89 8.27
N GLY A 98 -6.62 -20.11 9.36
CA GLY A 98 -6.08 -20.63 10.63
C GLY A 98 -5.22 -19.60 11.37
N GLY A 99 -5.81 -18.93 12.37
CA GLY A 99 -5.19 -17.84 13.12
C GLY A 99 -5.87 -16.50 12.87
N ASN A 100 -5.36 -15.44 13.50
CA ASN A 100 -5.85 -14.08 13.31
C ASN A 100 -5.17 -13.46 12.09
N VAL A 101 -5.95 -12.91 11.17
CA VAL A 101 -5.44 -12.04 10.10
C VAL A 101 -4.91 -10.77 10.74
N SER A 102 -3.66 -10.41 10.46
CA SER A 102 -3.08 -9.14 10.88
C SER A 102 -3.15 -8.08 9.78
N GLY A 103 -3.10 -8.48 8.51
CA GLY A 103 -3.28 -7.57 7.37
C GLY A 103 -3.31 -8.30 6.03
N PHE A 104 -3.71 -7.62 4.98
CA PHE A 104 -3.66 -8.05 3.60
C PHE A 104 -3.47 -6.89 2.62
N ASP A 105 -2.89 -7.21 1.47
CA ASP A 105 -2.74 -6.25 0.36
C ASP A 105 -2.82 -6.99 -0.99
N PHE A 106 -3.35 -6.34 -2.01
CA PHE A 106 -3.29 -6.78 -3.39
C PHE A 106 -1.94 -6.48 -4.02
N ASN A 107 -1.15 -7.53 -4.31
CA ASN A 107 0.00 -7.41 -5.21
C ASN A 107 -0.46 -7.05 -6.64
N PRO A 108 -0.19 -5.83 -7.13
CA PRO A 108 -0.71 -5.39 -8.44
C PRO A 108 -0.03 -6.05 -9.64
N ALA A 109 1.22 -6.51 -9.49
CA ALA A 109 1.93 -7.24 -10.54
C ALA A 109 1.42 -8.68 -10.70
N ALA A 110 1.02 -9.33 -9.60
CA ALA A 110 0.48 -10.69 -9.62
C ALA A 110 -1.05 -10.74 -9.74
N ASP A 111 -1.74 -9.63 -9.44
CA ASP A 111 -3.18 -9.53 -9.22
C ASP A 111 -3.66 -10.59 -8.21
N ARG A 112 -2.95 -10.69 -7.07
CA ARG A 112 -3.22 -11.64 -5.98
C ARG A 112 -3.19 -10.95 -4.64
N MET A 113 -4.03 -11.40 -3.72
CA MET A 113 -3.97 -10.98 -2.33
C MET A 113 -2.80 -11.67 -1.63
N ARG A 114 -2.03 -10.94 -0.84
CA ARG A 114 -1.17 -11.49 0.21
C ARG A 114 -1.85 -11.23 1.54
N ILE A 115 -1.95 -12.25 2.38
CA ILE A 115 -2.61 -12.15 3.69
C ILE A 115 -1.61 -12.61 4.75
N ALA A 116 -1.34 -11.77 5.75
CA ALA A 116 -0.55 -12.10 6.93
C ALA A 116 -1.45 -12.66 8.03
N VAL A 117 -1.06 -13.79 8.62
CA VAL A 117 -1.88 -14.53 9.60
C VAL A 117 -1.02 -15.08 10.71
N GLY A 118 -1.50 -14.97 11.96
CA GLY A 118 -0.87 -15.63 13.11
C GLY A 118 0.56 -15.15 13.38
N GLY A 119 0.89 -13.93 12.97
CA GLY A 119 2.17 -13.26 13.20
C GLY A 119 3.26 -13.54 12.15
N THR A 120 3.40 -14.77 11.65
CA THR A 120 4.46 -15.09 10.66
C THR A 120 4.01 -15.97 9.50
N ASN A 121 2.79 -16.50 9.56
CA ASN A 121 2.25 -17.23 8.42
C ASN A 121 1.71 -16.24 7.38
N ASN A 122 1.67 -16.68 6.13
CA ASN A 122 1.11 -15.89 5.06
C ASN A 122 0.41 -16.76 4.02
N PHE A 123 -0.51 -16.16 3.28
CA PHE A 123 -1.28 -16.83 2.25
C PHE A 123 -1.34 -15.98 0.99
N ARG A 124 -1.39 -16.65 -0.16
CA ARG A 124 -1.85 -16.05 -1.41
C ARG A 124 -3.30 -16.43 -1.63
N MET A 125 -4.15 -15.45 -1.98
CA MET A 125 -5.53 -15.71 -2.37
C MET A 125 -5.84 -15.11 -3.73
N VAL A 126 -6.60 -15.87 -4.53
CA VAL A 126 -7.05 -15.46 -5.87
C VAL A 126 -8.32 -14.61 -5.73
N PRO A 127 -8.35 -13.35 -6.22
CA PRO A 127 -9.58 -12.59 -6.27
C PRO A 127 -10.48 -13.01 -7.44
N SER A 128 -11.71 -12.51 -7.44
CA SER A 128 -12.68 -12.73 -8.53
C SER A 128 -12.28 -12.03 -9.83
N GLY A 129 -12.72 -12.59 -10.96
CA GLY A 129 -12.58 -11.95 -12.27
C GLY A 129 -11.25 -12.22 -12.99
N ILE A 130 -10.45 -13.17 -12.52
CA ILE A 130 -9.20 -13.59 -13.16
C ILE A 130 -9.44 -14.80 -14.06
N PRO A 131 -9.25 -14.69 -15.39
CA PRO A 131 -9.50 -15.79 -16.32
C PRO A 131 -8.73 -17.06 -15.97
N GLY A 132 -9.43 -18.20 -15.97
CA GLY A 132 -8.83 -19.51 -15.70
C GLY A 132 -8.50 -19.79 -14.23
N MET A 133 -8.92 -18.92 -13.30
CA MET A 133 -8.65 -19.10 -11.87
C MET A 133 -9.92 -18.96 -11.03
N THR A 134 -10.02 -19.79 -10.00
CA THR A 134 -11.17 -19.80 -9.10
C THR A 134 -10.96 -18.79 -7.97
N ALA A 135 -11.88 -17.85 -7.82
CA ALA A 135 -11.89 -16.89 -6.73
C ALA A 135 -11.88 -17.58 -5.37
N GLY A 136 -11.16 -17.03 -4.41
CA GLY A 136 -11.01 -17.61 -3.08
C GLY A 136 -10.02 -18.77 -3.00
N THR A 137 -9.39 -19.20 -4.11
CA THR A 137 -8.35 -20.25 -4.03
C THR A 137 -7.20 -19.74 -3.17
N VAL A 138 -6.93 -20.46 -2.09
CA VAL A 138 -5.87 -20.15 -1.12
C VAL A 138 -4.66 -21.05 -1.34
N VAL A 139 -3.48 -20.45 -1.28
CA VAL A 139 -2.19 -21.15 -1.17
C VAL A 139 -1.49 -20.69 0.10
N ASN A 140 -1.21 -21.64 1.00
CA ASN A 140 -0.43 -21.38 2.20
C ASN A 140 1.04 -21.13 1.84
N GLY A 141 1.61 -20.02 2.29
CA GLY A 141 3.00 -19.68 2.03
C GLY A 141 3.97 -20.74 2.54
N ALA A 142 3.75 -21.26 3.75
CA ALA A 142 4.61 -22.28 4.37
C ALA A 142 4.76 -23.56 3.53
N THR A 143 3.72 -23.96 2.79
CA THR A 143 3.73 -25.17 1.96
C THR A 143 3.76 -24.89 0.45
N GLY A 144 3.48 -23.65 0.04
CA GLY A 144 3.30 -23.22 -1.35
C GLY A 144 4.51 -22.52 -1.96
N GLY A 145 5.67 -22.58 -1.31
CA GLY A 145 6.95 -22.04 -1.81
C GLY A 145 7.31 -20.65 -1.30
N ASP A 146 6.36 -19.91 -0.73
CA ASP A 146 6.62 -18.59 -0.13
C ASP A 146 7.36 -18.68 1.19
N GLY A 147 7.21 -19.80 1.89
CA GLY A 147 7.68 -20.04 3.25
C GLY A 147 6.97 -19.16 4.28
N LEU A 148 7.42 -19.26 5.54
CA LEU A 148 6.98 -18.38 6.63
C LEU A 148 7.76 -17.08 6.57
N PHE A 149 7.13 -15.96 6.95
CA PHE A 149 7.82 -14.70 7.20
C PHE A 149 8.84 -14.90 8.33
N SER A 150 10.12 -15.05 7.97
CA SER A 150 11.20 -15.39 8.89
C SER A 150 11.72 -14.13 9.58
N VAL A 151 11.15 -13.81 10.73
CA VAL A 151 11.63 -12.78 11.65
C VAL A 151 12.42 -13.40 12.80
N ALA A 152 13.13 -12.55 13.57
CA ALA A 152 13.73 -13.00 14.81
C ALA A 152 12.65 -13.53 15.78
N PRO A 153 12.98 -14.51 16.64
CA PRO A 153 12.01 -15.10 17.56
C PRO A 153 11.28 -14.04 18.40
N GLY A 154 9.95 -14.12 18.46
CA GLY A 154 9.10 -13.24 19.27
C GLY A 154 8.55 -12.00 18.53
N ILE A 155 8.95 -11.78 17.28
CA ILE A 155 8.40 -10.72 16.43
C ILE A 155 7.20 -11.28 15.64
N SER A 156 6.19 -10.44 15.45
CA SER A 156 5.01 -10.73 14.60
C SER A 156 4.81 -9.60 13.59
N VAL A 157 4.36 -9.94 12.39
CA VAL A 157 3.89 -9.00 11.38
C VAL A 157 2.53 -8.44 11.81
N LEU A 158 2.47 -7.11 11.93
CA LEU A 158 1.28 -6.37 12.28
C LEU A 158 0.46 -5.96 11.05
N ASP A 159 1.12 -5.63 9.94
CA ASP A 159 0.46 -5.34 8.66
C ASP A 159 1.44 -5.46 7.48
N VAL A 160 0.93 -5.50 6.24
CA VAL A 160 1.69 -5.67 5.00
C VAL A 160 1.21 -4.70 3.92
N ALA A 161 2.13 -4.23 3.07
CA ALA A 161 1.76 -3.42 1.91
C ALA A 161 2.68 -3.66 0.69
N TYR A 162 2.14 -3.52 -0.53
CA TYR A 162 2.93 -3.58 -1.77
C TYR A 162 3.21 -2.20 -2.36
N THR A 163 4.41 -2.04 -2.92
CA THR A 163 4.69 -0.89 -3.78
C THR A 163 3.95 -0.99 -5.12
N ASN A 164 3.82 0.15 -5.82
CA ASN A 164 3.23 0.27 -7.16
C ASN A 164 1.77 -0.19 -7.24
N PRO A 165 0.82 0.38 -6.44
CA PRO A 165 -0.59 -0.03 -6.29
C PRO A 165 -1.48 0.14 -7.53
N PHE A 166 -0.93 0.13 -8.75
CA PHE A 166 -1.65 0.39 -10.00
C PHE A 166 -1.71 -0.83 -10.92
N ASN A 167 -2.75 -0.88 -11.76
CA ASN A 167 -2.95 -1.96 -12.72
C ASN A 167 -1.74 -2.11 -13.68
N GLY A 168 -1.26 -3.34 -13.86
CA GLY A 168 -0.17 -3.62 -14.80
C GLY A 168 1.21 -3.20 -14.31
N ALA A 169 1.40 -3.02 -13.00
CA ALA A 169 2.72 -2.80 -12.41
C ALA A 169 3.71 -3.90 -12.87
N ALA A 170 4.85 -3.48 -13.42
CA ALA A 170 5.86 -4.42 -13.94
C ALA A 170 6.60 -5.20 -12.84
N GLY A 171 6.54 -4.71 -11.61
CA GLY A 171 7.16 -5.33 -10.44
C GLY A 171 6.71 -4.63 -9.17
N THR A 172 6.71 -5.37 -8.07
CA THR A 172 6.24 -4.92 -6.76
C THR A 172 7.19 -5.44 -5.70
N THR A 173 7.28 -4.73 -4.58
CA THR A 173 8.02 -5.15 -3.40
C THR A 173 7.05 -5.16 -2.22
N LEU A 174 7.02 -6.28 -1.50
CA LEU A 174 6.26 -6.39 -0.25
C LEU A 174 7.06 -5.78 0.90
N PHE A 175 6.38 -4.96 1.69
CA PHE A 175 6.85 -4.46 2.97
C PHE A 175 5.92 -4.91 4.09
N SER A 176 6.41 -4.89 5.31
CA SER A 176 5.60 -5.18 6.49
C SER A 176 6.07 -4.43 7.72
N ILE A 177 5.13 -4.19 8.63
CA ILE A 177 5.40 -3.62 9.96
C ILE A 177 5.55 -4.75 10.97
N GLY A 178 6.68 -4.79 11.68
CA GLY A 178 6.90 -5.72 12.78
C GLY A 178 6.41 -5.18 14.13
N SER A 179 6.05 -6.08 15.04
CA SER A 179 5.66 -5.74 16.42
C SER A 179 6.79 -5.14 17.26
N ASP A 180 8.02 -5.19 16.76
CA ASP A 180 9.22 -4.56 17.29
C ASP A 180 9.38 -3.10 16.83
N GLY A 181 8.45 -2.57 16.03
CA GLY A 181 8.53 -1.20 15.51
C GLY A 181 9.55 -1.02 14.39
N MET A 182 9.81 -2.09 13.62
CA MET A 182 10.69 -2.07 12.47
C MET A 182 9.89 -2.20 11.16
N LEU A 183 10.37 -1.51 10.12
CA LEU A 183 9.97 -1.77 8.74
C LEU A 183 10.83 -2.90 8.17
N TYR A 184 10.18 -3.84 7.50
CA TYR A 184 10.83 -4.94 6.80
C TYR A 184 10.46 -4.93 5.32
N SER A 185 11.42 -5.30 4.48
CA SER A 185 11.21 -5.60 3.07
C SER A 185 11.30 -7.10 2.83
N HIS A 186 10.53 -7.60 1.86
CA HIS A 186 10.49 -9.00 1.47
C HIS A 186 10.86 -9.10 -0.02
N PRO A 187 12.14 -8.95 -0.37
CA PRO A 187 12.56 -8.97 -1.77
C PRO A 187 12.33 -10.36 -2.38
N MET A 188 11.89 -10.37 -3.63
CA MET A 188 11.72 -11.61 -4.39
C MET A 188 13.10 -12.18 -4.76
N ALA A 189 13.52 -13.26 -4.09
CA ALA A 189 14.81 -13.91 -4.32
C ALA A 189 14.76 -14.96 -5.45
N GLY A 190 14.37 -14.58 -6.68
CA GLY A 190 14.46 -15.45 -7.86
C GLY A 190 13.45 -16.62 -7.95
N ALA A 191 12.58 -16.76 -6.95
CA ALA A 191 11.38 -17.60 -6.89
C ALA A 191 10.37 -16.86 -5.97
N PRO A 192 9.09 -17.24 -5.84
CA PRO A 192 8.17 -16.57 -4.93
C PRO A 192 8.48 -16.92 -3.47
N THR A 193 9.74 -16.89 -3.04
CA THR A 193 10.16 -17.07 -1.66
C THR A 193 10.08 -15.71 -0.97
N PHE A 194 9.02 -15.51 -0.19
CA PHE A 194 8.81 -14.31 0.62
C PHE A 194 9.18 -14.56 2.08
N ASN A 195 9.88 -15.66 2.35
CA ASN A 195 10.26 -16.06 3.68
C ASN A 195 11.35 -15.18 4.29
N ASN A 196 12.05 -14.39 3.50
CA ASN A 196 13.14 -13.55 3.98
C ASN A 196 12.64 -12.13 4.29
N MET A 197 12.51 -11.82 5.58
CA MET A 197 12.26 -10.47 6.05
C MET A 197 13.59 -9.75 6.31
N LEU A 198 13.91 -8.79 5.46
CA LEU A 198 15.09 -7.95 5.62
C LEU A 198 14.70 -6.65 6.34
N ALA A 199 15.29 -6.43 7.52
CA ALA A 199 15.11 -5.19 8.25
C ALA A 199 15.59 -4.00 7.41
N VAL A 200 14.71 -3.03 7.22
CA VAL A 200 15.02 -1.76 6.55
C VAL A 200 15.52 -0.75 7.58
N GLY A 201 14.76 -0.60 8.67
CA GLY A 201 15.11 0.30 9.76
C GLY A 201 13.97 0.47 10.75
N SER A 202 14.26 1.13 11.86
CA SER A 202 13.28 1.41 12.91
C SER A 202 12.33 2.52 12.46
N LEU A 203 11.04 2.34 12.76
CA LEU A 203 10.02 3.37 12.59
C LEU A 203 10.28 4.60 13.49
N GLY A 204 10.99 4.43 14.62
CA GLY A 204 11.23 5.50 15.58
C GLY A 204 10.00 5.92 16.39
N ILE A 205 8.91 5.16 16.28
CA ILE A 205 7.65 5.38 16.99
C ILE A 205 7.21 4.07 17.67
N PRO A 206 6.41 4.13 18.75
CA PRO A 206 5.74 2.95 19.26
C PRO A 206 4.68 2.48 18.26
N VAL A 207 4.62 1.16 18.07
CA VAL A 207 3.50 0.48 17.40
C VAL A 207 2.83 -0.42 18.42
N ALA A 208 1.51 -0.51 18.40
CA ALA A 208 0.73 -1.33 19.32
C ALA A 208 -0.38 -2.06 18.58
N GLY A 209 -0.57 -3.34 18.89
CA GLY A 209 -1.67 -4.19 18.42
C GLY A 209 -1.92 -4.07 16.91
N ASP A 210 -2.97 -3.33 16.56
CA ASP A 210 -3.41 -3.13 15.19
C ASP A 210 -2.86 -1.80 14.65
N VAL A 211 -2.18 -1.88 13.51
CA VAL A 211 -1.72 -0.76 12.70
C VAL A 211 -2.27 -0.92 11.30
N GLY A 212 -2.47 0.18 10.59
CA GLY A 212 -2.78 0.16 9.17
C GLY A 212 -1.61 0.73 8.38
N PHE A 213 -1.15 0.04 7.35
CA PHE A 213 0.00 0.41 6.54
C PHE A 213 -0.32 0.22 5.07
N ASP A 214 -0.11 1.25 4.26
CA ASP A 214 -0.27 1.17 2.80
C ASP A 214 0.76 2.06 2.10
N ILE A 215 1.05 1.80 0.82
CA ILE A 215 2.09 2.47 0.04
C ILE A 215 1.46 3.10 -1.21
N ALA A 216 1.63 4.42 -1.33
CA ALA A 216 1.19 5.16 -2.50
C ALA A 216 2.07 4.92 -3.74
N ALA A 217 1.53 5.28 -4.90
CA ALA A 217 2.21 5.13 -6.20
C ALA A 217 3.53 5.91 -6.32
N ASP A 218 3.72 6.96 -5.52
CA ASP A 218 4.96 7.73 -5.45
C ASP A 218 6.03 7.07 -4.54
N GLY A 219 5.70 5.94 -3.90
CA GLY A 219 6.57 5.22 -2.97
C GLY A 219 6.52 5.73 -1.53
N THR A 220 5.63 6.67 -1.22
CA THR A 220 5.39 7.10 0.16
C THR A 220 4.62 6.01 0.91
N GLY A 221 5.19 5.49 2.00
CA GLY A 221 4.43 4.66 2.94
C GLY A 221 3.58 5.54 3.84
N TYR A 222 2.39 5.09 4.18
CA TYR A 222 1.49 5.70 5.14
C TYR A 222 1.17 4.72 6.24
N LEU A 223 1.14 5.20 7.49
CA LEU A 223 0.94 4.36 8.66
C LEU A 223 -0.03 5.03 9.63
N VAL A 224 -1.02 4.28 10.10
CA VAL A 224 -1.80 4.62 11.29
C VAL A 224 -1.42 3.71 12.45
N SER A 225 -1.29 4.31 13.64
CA SER A 225 -1.25 3.58 14.90
C SER A 225 -2.17 4.27 15.89
N GLY A 226 -3.36 3.70 16.06
CA GLY A 226 -4.46 4.32 16.80
C GLY A 226 -4.90 5.64 16.17
N ASN A 227 -4.71 6.74 16.91
CA ASN A 227 -5.12 8.08 16.50
C ASN A 227 -4.06 8.85 15.70
N ASN A 228 -2.85 8.32 15.56
CA ASN A 228 -1.75 9.03 14.93
C ASN A 228 -1.54 8.56 13.50
N PHE A 229 -1.27 9.51 12.61
CA PHE A 229 -0.99 9.28 11.20
C PHE A 229 0.44 9.71 10.85
N TYR A 230 1.14 8.88 10.09
CA TYR A 230 2.54 9.02 9.75
C TYR A 230 2.78 8.77 8.26
N THR A 231 3.81 9.41 7.71
CA THR A 231 4.49 8.92 6.51
C THR A 231 5.66 8.03 6.91
N VAL A 232 5.97 7.00 6.14
CA VAL A 232 7.10 6.08 6.36
C VAL A 232 8.03 6.12 5.14
N ASN A 233 9.32 6.34 5.38
CA ASN A 233 10.33 6.26 4.33
C ASN A 233 10.73 4.79 4.10
N LEU A 234 10.44 4.24 2.91
CA LEU A 234 10.69 2.83 2.62
C LEU A 234 12.18 2.45 2.46
N THR A 235 13.08 3.43 2.44
CA THR A 235 14.53 3.19 2.37
C THR A 235 15.19 3.19 3.74
N SER A 236 14.79 4.10 4.63
CA SER A 236 15.35 4.20 5.99
C SER A 236 14.52 3.52 7.07
N GLY A 237 13.25 3.22 6.78
CA GLY A 237 12.27 2.74 7.75
C GLY A 237 11.70 3.83 8.67
N LEU A 238 12.16 5.07 8.61
CA LEU A 238 11.76 6.10 9.56
C LEU A 238 10.31 6.57 9.34
N ALA A 239 9.49 6.56 10.39
CA ALA A 239 8.18 7.19 10.40
C ALA A 239 8.28 8.67 10.80
N THR A 240 7.53 9.53 10.11
CA THR A 240 7.42 10.97 10.40
C THR A 240 5.97 11.31 10.66
N SER A 241 5.69 11.93 11.80
CA SER A 241 4.32 12.30 12.18
C SER A 241 3.77 13.37 11.24
N VAL A 242 2.57 13.12 10.73
CA VAL A 242 1.80 14.09 9.94
C VAL A 242 0.77 14.78 10.82
N GLY A 243 0.12 14.03 11.72
CA GLY A 243 -0.85 14.57 12.66
C GLY A 243 -1.73 13.50 13.30
N THR A 244 -2.80 13.96 13.95
CA THR A 244 -3.80 13.10 14.58
C THR A 244 -5.11 13.08 13.80
N LEU A 245 -5.80 11.94 13.81
CA LEU A 245 -7.03 11.69 13.06
C LEU A 245 -8.31 12.12 13.81
N GLY A 246 -8.24 12.28 15.13
CA GLY A 246 -9.40 12.43 16.00
C GLY A 246 -10.15 11.12 16.27
N GLN A 247 -9.89 10.07 15.49
CA GLN A 247 -10.47 8.74 15.61
C GLN A 247 -9.35 7.69 15.68
N ASN A 248 -9.58 6.57 16.35
CA ASN A 248 -8.67 5.43 16.27
C ASN A 248 -8.97 4.62 15.02
N LEU A 249 -7.96 4.40 14.18
CA LEU A 249 -8.04 3.52 13.02
C LEU A 249 -7.14 2.30 13.22
N THR A 250 -7.56 1.16 12.69
CA THR A 250 -6.84 -0.12 12.75
C THR A 250 -6.31 -0.57 11.40
N SER A 251 -6.81 0.02 10.30
CA SER A 251 -6.40 -0.27 8.94
C SER A 251 -6.59 0.99 8.07
N ILE A 252 -5.76 1.15 7.05
CA ILE A 252 -5.89 2.18 6.03
C ILE A 252 -5.59 1.64 4.65
N THR A 253 -6.11 2.31 3.63
CA THR A 253 -5.64 2.13 2.26
C THR A 253 -5.68 3.45 1.49
N VAL A 254 -4.68 3.67 0.66
CA VAL A 254 -4.58 4.82 -0.24
C VAL A 254 -5.35 4.53 -1.52
N VAL A 255 -6.07 5.53 -2.03
CA VAL A 255 -6.68 5.39 -3.35
C VAL A 255 -5.57 5.32 -4.41
N PRO A 256 -5.52 4.27 -5.26
CA PRO A 256 -4.55 4.19 -6.33
C PRO A 256 -4.70 5.37 -7.30
N GLU A 257 -3.58 6.00 -7.66
CA GLU A 257 -3.60 7.00 -8.73
C GLU A 257 -4.06 6.34 -10.03
N PRO A 258 -4.96 6.97 -10.81
CA PRO A 258 -5.31 6.49 -12.13
C PRO A 258 -4.02 6.34 -12.93
N GLY A 259 -3.63 5.09 -13.23
CA GLY A 259 -2.34 4.78 -13.83
C GLY A 259 -2.04 5.74 -14.97
N ALA A 260 -0.95 6.50 -14.86
CA ALA A 260 -0.62 7.53 -15.82
C ALA A 260 -0.57 6.91 -17.22
N ILE A 261 -1.60 7.15 -18.02
CA ILE A 261 -1.52 6.97 -19.46
C ILE A 261 -0.44 7.96 -19.88
N VAL A 262 0.76 7.47 -20.19
CA VAL A 262 1.80 8.27 -20.82
C VAL A 262 1.24 8.70 -22.17
N LEU A 263 0.57 9.86 -22.18
CA LEU A 263 0.13 10.51 -23.40
C LEU A 263 1.41 11.02 -24.06
N VAL A 264 2.04 10.19 -24.88
CA VAL A 264 3.14 10.62 -25.75
C VAL A 264 2.55 11.68 -26.66
N SER A 265 2.77 12.94 -26.29
CA SER A 265 2.36 14.09 -27.08
C SER A 265 3.26 14.08 -28.31
N VAL A 266 2.73 13.61 -29.44
CA VAL A 266 3.37 13.75 -30.74
C VAL A 266 3.30 15.23 -31.14
N VAL A 267 4.16 16.05 -30.56
CA VAL A 267 4.46 17.41 -31.04
C VAL A 267 5.80 17.33 -31.73
N GLY A 268 5.78 16.94 -33.00
CA GLY A 268 7.03 16.77 -33.74
C GLY A 268 6.86 16.29 -35.17
N LEU A 269 5.89 16.78 -35.94
CA LEU A 269 5.98 16.66 -37.40
C LEU A 269 5.19 17.77 -38.09
N GLY A 270 5.85 18.89 -38.36
CA GLY A 270 5.23 19.95 -39.13
C GLY A 270 6.16 21.12 -39.39
N LEU A 271 7.18 20.94 -40.24
CA LEU A 271 7.86 22.04 -40.94
C LEU A 271 8.60 21.49 -42.19
N LEU A 272 7.85 21.01 -43.19
CA LEU A 272 8.34 20.97 -44.57
C LEU A 272 7.95 22.30 -45.24
N ARG A 273 8.82 23.31 -45.06
CA ARG A 273 8.70 24.59 -45.75
C ARG A 273 9.22 24.42 -47.18
N ARG A 274 8.27 24.34 -48.11
CA ARG A 274 8.44 24.37 -49.56
C ARG A 274 9.01 25.73 -49.99
N ASN A 275 10.23 25.77 -50.53
CA ASN A 275 10.71 26.90 -51.33
C ASN A 275 10.72 26.51 -52.81
N ARG A 276 9.79 27.11 -53.55
CA ARG A 276 9.87 27.25 -55.01
C ARG A 276 10.89 28.34 -55.32
N THR A 277 11.83 28.08 -56.22
CA THR A 277 12.50 29.11 -57.01
C THR A 277 12.30 28.80 -58.49
N ARG A 278 12.14 29.89 -59.25
CA ARG A 278 11.90 29.93 -60.69
C ARG A 278 13.10 29.40 -61.48
#